data_AF-A0A0L9VIE8-F1
#
_entry.id   AF-A0A0L9VIE8-F1
#
_cell.length_a   1.000
_cell.length_b   1.000
_cell.length_c   1.000
_cell.angle_alpha   90.00
_cell.angle_beta   90.00
_cell.angle_gamma   90.00
#
_symmetry.space_group_name_H-M   'P 1'
#
loop_
_entity.id
_entity.type
_entity.pdbx_description
1 polymer ?
#
loop_
_entity_poly.entity_id
_entity_poly.type
_entity_poly.pdbx_seq_one_letter_code
_entity_poly.pdbx_strand_id
1 'polypeptide(L)'
;MQQQAVEHLDVLTKTGLKTGVSKPRGDVHRNGDYHRAVHVWLFAERTQELLLQRRASCKDSWPDLWDISSAGHISAGDSSLITARRELEEELGVILPKDAFELIFIYLQHSVINDGKYINNEFNDVYLVTTLDPIPLEAFALQESEVSAVKYIFYEEYKRLLAKEDSDYVPYDVNGEYGQLFDVIEKRYKENTVARSLTLQKQISRYAPVSLSAELSGLSDLDRKALGLVVKAAAVMDEIFLLQSWYSNPALSDWLKEYADSSELNKLKWSYYQINKSPWSSLDEDVAFLTTADSAIRLFSNATRTVRDWKGVEYRAAFPVSKPACANFYPPDMDKMEFDLWKDSLEKDEQKEATGFFSVIKRHSEFILDSHQSASKGSSHDLYIVPYSEEYQPLLVKAADLLHKAGDITDSPR
;
A
#
# COMPACT_ATOMS: atom_id res chain seq x y z
N MET A 1 27.89 2.98 28.07
CA MET A 1 27.53 2.02 27.00
C MET A 1 26.05 1.71 27.17
N GLN A 2 25.20 2.28 26.32
CA GLN A 2 23.83 1.74 26.18
C GLN A 2 23.98 0.38 25.49
N GLN A 3 23.51 -0.66 26.14
CA GLN A 3 23.47 -2.00 25.57
C GLN A 3 22.47 -1.93 24.41
N GLN A 4 22.95 -2.06 23.17
CA GLN A 4 22.09 -2.09 21.99
C GLN A 4 21.09 -3.24 22.17
N ALA A 5 19.79 -2.94 22.11
CA ALA A 5 18.77 -3.96 22.28
C ALA A 5 18.97 -5.03 21.20
N VAL A 6 18.92 -6.30 21.61
CA VAL A 6 19.07 -7.42 20.68
C VAL A 6 17.83 -7.45 19.77
N GLU A 7 18.02 -7.24 18.48
CA GLU A 7 16.97 -7.35 17.47
C GLU A 7 16.40 -8.78 17.48
N HIS A 8 15.07 -8.89 17.55
CA HIS A 8 14.35 -10.15 17.49
C HIS A 8 13.52 -10.19 16.22
N LEU A 9 13.45 -11.37 15.59
CA LEU A 9 12.69 -11.61 14.37
C LEU A 9 11.65 -12.70 14.63
N ASP A 10 10.49 -12.59 13.98
CA ASP A 10 9.47 -13.64 14.00
C ASP A 10 9.92 -14.84 13.14
N VAL A 11 9.78 -16.03 13.71
CA VAL A 11 10.05 -17.29 13.02
C VAL A 11 8.83 -17.68 12.22
N LEU A 12 9.07 -18.00 10.95
CA LEU A 12 8.07 -18.41 9.98
C LEU A 12 8.15 -19.90 9.71
N THR A 13 7.05 -20.45 9.20
CA THR A 13 7.06 -21.74 8.54
C THR A 13 7.77 -21.61 7.19
N LYS A 14 8.13 -22.75 6.59
CA LYS A 14 8.65 -22.81 5.21
C LYS A 14 7.70 -22.25 4.14
N THR A 15 6.43 -21.98 4.48
CA THR A 15 5.44 -21.37 3.59
C THR A 15 5.21 -19.89 3.92
N GLY A 16 6.02 -19.30 4.81
CA GLY A 16 5.96 -17.88 5.16
C GLY A 16 4.91 -17.49 6.20
N LEU A 17 4.26 -18.47 6.86
CA LEU A 17 3.26 -18.19 7.91
C LEU A 17 3.93 -18.00 9.27
N LYS A 18 3.41 -17.09 10.09
CA LYS A 18 3.91 -16.85 11.45
C LYS A 18 3.75 -18.11 12.32
N THR A 19 4.76 -18.44 13.12
CA THR A 19 4.70 -19.57 14.07
C THR A 19 4.26 -19.16 15.48
N GLY A 20 4.23 -17.85 15.76
CA GLY A 20 4.04 -17.30 17.11
C GLY A 20 5.30 -17.32 17.98
N VAL A 21 6.46 -17.70 17.42
CA VAL A 21 7.76 -17.70 18.10
C VAL A 21 8.65 -16.62 17.50
N SER A 22 9.35 -15.86 18.34
CA SER A 22 10.37 -14.90 17.93
C SER A 22 11.72 -15.26 18.55
N LYS A 23 12.83 -14.98 17.85
CA LYS A 23 14.20 -15.29 18.29
C LYS A 23 15.15 -14.12 18.01
N PRO A 24 16.27 -13.99 18.74
CA PRO A 24 17.34 -13.07 18.37
C PRO A 24 17.78 -13.26 16.92
N ARG A 25 18.05 -12.18 16.19
CA ARG A 25 18.50 -12.24 14.78
C ARG A 25 19.66 -13.20 14.55
N GLY A 26 20.65 -13.19 15.44
CA GLY A 26 21.81 -14.09 15.35
C GLY A 26 21.45 -15.57 15.49
N ASP A 27 20.41 -15.90 16.25
CA ASP A 27 19.94 -17.28 16.41
C ASP A 27 19.17 -17.74 15.17
N VAL A 28 18.34 -16.87 14.60
CA VAL A 28 17.58 -17.14 13.37
C VAL A 28 18.53 -17.54 12.23
N HIS A 29 19.55 -16.73 11.97
CA HIS A 29 20.53 -16.98 10.91
C HIS A 29 21.45 -18.18 11.19
N ARG A 30 21.80 -18.42 12.46
CA ARG A 30 22.60 -19.60 12.83
C ARG A 30 21.83 -20.90 12.59
N ASN A 31 20.54 -20.91 12.91
CA ASN A 31 19.71 -22.10 12.79
C ASN A 31 19.10 -22.28 11.39
N GLY A 32 19.11 -21.23 10.55
CA GLY A 32 18.39 -21.21 9.29
C GLY A 32 16.87 -21.16 9.48
N ASP A 33 16.41 -20.51 10.54
CA ASP A 33 14.97 -20.30 10.75
C ASP A 33 14.43 -19.37 9.66
N TYR A 34 13.25 -19.69 9.10
CA TYR A 34 12.61 -18.82 8.11
C TYR A 34 12.17 -17.52 8.80
N HIS A 35 12.42 -16.39 8.15
CA HIS A 35 12.07 -15.06 8.65
C HIS A 35 11.74 -14.13 7.49
N ARG A 36 11.46 -12.85 7.76
CA ARG A 36 11.02 -11.89 6.74
C ARG A 36 11.82 -10.60 6.80
N ALA A 37 12.03 -10.03 5.62
CA ALA A 37 12.61 -8.71 5.41
C ALA A 37 11.80 -7.95 4.36
N VAL A 38 12.10 -6.67 4.23
CA VAL A 38 11.51 -5.78 3.23
C VAL A 38 12.60 -5.28 2.29
N HIS A 39 12.24 -5.16 1.02
CA HIS A 39 13.05 -4.47 0.02
C HIS A 39 12.23 -3.32 -0.54
N VAL A 40 12.76 -2.10 -0.47
CA VAL A 40 12.10 -0.91 -1.03
C VAL A 40 12.87 -0.43 -2.25
N TRP A 41 12.14 -0.25 -3.35
CA TRP A 41 12.61 0.38 -4.58
C TRP A 41 11.98 1.74 -4.77
N LEU A 42 12.82 2.78 -4.89
CA LEU A 42 12.40 4.10 -5.38
C LEU A 42 12.60 4.16 -6.88
N PHE A 43 11.51 4.35 -7.61
CA PHE A 43 11.49 4.47 -9.06
C PHE A 43 10.99 5.87 -9.48
N ALA A 44 11.79 6.57 -10.29
CA ALA A 44 11.44 7.86 -10.86
C ALA A 44 10.79 7.65 -12.23
N GLU A 45 9.48 7.85 -12.31
CA GLU A 45 8.64 7.52 -13.46
C GLU A 45 9.06 8.27 -14.74
N ARG A 46 9.35 9.57 -14.67
CA ARG A 46 9.65 10.36 -15.88
C ARG A 46 11.02 10.04 -16.47
N THR A 47 12.01 9.77 -15.62
CA THR A 47 13.36 9.40 -16.06
C THR A 47 13.53 7.90 -16.26
N GLN A 48 12.59 7.10 -15.75
CA GLN A 48 12.61 5.63 -15.74
C GLN A 48 13.86 5.10 -15.01
N GLU A 49 14.23 5.75 -13.91
CA GLU A 49 15.43 5.42 -13.13
C GLU A 49 15.06 4.80 -11.78
N LEU A 50 15.88 3.86 -11.33
CA LEU A 50 15.85 3.32 -9.97
C LEU A 50 16.90 4.05 -9.12
N LEU A 51 16.56 4.35 -7.87
CA LEU A 51 17.56 4.76 -6.88
C LEU A 51 18.28 3.53 -6.35
N LEU A 52 19.61 3.54 -6.39
CA LEU A 52 20.46 2.58 -5.72
C LEU A 52 21.17 3.24 -4.54
N GLN A 53 21.39 2.46 -3.49
CA GLN A 53 22.25 2.85 -2.39
C GLN A 53 23.59 2.12 -2.48
N ARG A 54 24.68 2.75 -2.04
CA ARG A 54 25.97 2.07 -1.87
C ARG A 54 26.12 1.70 -0.40
N ARG A 55 26.18 0.40 -0.12
CA ARG A 55 26.30 -0.14 1.24
C ARG A 55 27.56 0.42 1.90
N ALA A 56 27.47 0.76 3.19
CA ALA A 56 28.63 1.24 3.95
C ALA A 56 29.72 0.16 4.04
N SER A 57 30.97 0.59 4.10
CA SER A 57 32.14 -0.31 4.16
C SER A 57 32.18 -1.17 5.43
N CYS A 58 31.43 -0.79 6.47
CA CYS A 58 31.33 -1.51 7.74
C CYS A 58 30.25 -2.60 7.76
N LYS A 59 29.51 -2.81 6.66
CA LYS A 59 28.47 -3.84 6.61
C LYS A 59 29.08 -5.25 6.56
N ASP A 60 28.48 -6.17 7.30
CA ASP A 60 28.89 -7.58 7.36
C ASP A 60 28.69 -8.32 6.02
N SER A 61 27.77 -7.84 5.19
CA SER A 61 27.45 -8.41 3.88
C SER A 61 27.53 -7.34 2.79
N TRP A 62 28.22 -7.70 1.70
CA TRP A 62 28.37 -6.89 0.49
C TRP A 62 28.81 -5.43 0.72
N PRO A 63 29.86 -5.17 1.53
CA PRO A 63 30.34 -3.81 1.76
C PRO A 63 30.76 -3.15 0.44
N ASP A 64 30.54 -1.83 0.34
CA ASP A 64 30.90 -0.98 -0.80
C ASP A 64 30.21 -1.27 -2.15
N LEU A 65 29.28 -2.25 -2.20
CA LEU A 65 28.50 -2.55 -3.40
C LEU A 65 27.24 -1.69 -3.52
N TRP A 66 26.81 -1.46 -4.76
CA TRP A 66 25.51 -0.87 -5.08
C TRP A 66 24.39 -1.90 -4.89
N ASP A 67 23.36 -1.48 -4.18
CA ASP A 67 22.25 -2.30 -3.72
C ASP A 67 20.93 -1.53 -3.90
N ILE A 68 19.84 -2.19 -3.54
CA ILE A 68 18.47 -1.66 -3.54
C ILE A 68 18.32 -0.36 -2.76
N SER A 69 17.23 0.38 -3.00
CA SER A 69 17.08 1.71 -2.41
C SER A 69 17.09 1.66 -0.88
N SER A 70 16.38 0.71 -0.28
CA SER A 70 16.46 0.44 1.16
C SER A 70 16.04 -1.00 1.49
N ALA A 71 16.59 -1.57 2.57
CA ALA A 71 16.32 -2.95 2.97
C ALA A 71 16.47 -3.18 4.47
N GLY A 72 15.66 -4.05 5.05
CA GLY A 72 15.86 -4.45 6.44
C GLY A 72 14.97 -5.58 6.91
N HIS A 73 15.31 -6.19 8.04
CA HIS A 73 14.51 -7.26 8.61
C HIS A 73 13.25 -6.70 9.27
N ILE A 74 12.17 -7.48 9.23
CA ILE A 74 10.96 -7.16 9.98
C ILE A 74 11.19 -7.59 11.43
N SER A 75 11.23 -6.60 12.33
CA SER A 75 11.31 -6.85 13.77
C SER A 75 10.10 -7.64 14.26
N ALA A 76 10.28 -8.44 15.30
CA ALA A 76 9.24 -9.28 15.87
C ALA A 76 8.00 -8.44 16.24
N GLY A 77 6.84 -8.81 15.70
CA GLY A 77 5.58 -8.10 15.88
C GLY A 77 5.33 -6.90 14.95
N ASP A 78 6.33 -6.43 14.20
CA ASP A 78 6.13 -5.35 13.23
C ASP A 78 5.47 -5.85 11.95
N SER A 79 4.79 -4.94 11.24
CA SER A 79 4.30 -5.22 9.89
C SER A 79 5.36 -4.95 8.84
N SER A 80 5.17 -5.57 7.68
CA SER A 80 5.99 -5.35 6.50
C SER A 80 5.98 -3.87 6.06
N LEU A 81 4.80 -3.25 5.99
CA LEU A 81 4.69 -1.85 5.55
C LEU A 81 5.30 -0.86 6.54
N ILE A 82 5.15 -1.12 7.85
CA ILE A 82 5.77 -0.31 8.91
C ILE A 82 7.29 -0.40 8.79
N THR A 83 7.82 -1.62 8.61
CA THR A 83 9.26 -1.85 8.42
C THR A 83 9.76 -1.14 7.16
N ALA A 84 9.06 -1.27 6.02
CA ALA A 84 9.45 -0.62 4.77
C ALA A 84 9.54 0.92 4.91
N ARG A 85 8.60 1.53 5.65
CA ARG A 85 8.63 2.97 5.94
C ARG A 85 9.79 3.34 6.87
N ARG A 86 10.01 2.55 7.92
CA ARG A 86 11.08 2.77 8.91
C ARG A 86 12.46 2.66 8.26
N GLU A 87 12.74 1.58 7.54
CA GLU A 87 14.04 1.37 6.89
C GLU A 87 14.33 2.47 5.87
N LEU A 88 13.33 2.88 5.09
CA LEU A 88 13.48 3.99 4.13
C LEU A 88 13.79 5.33 4.83
N GLU A 89 13.20 5.57 6.00
CA GLU A 89 13.49 6.75 6.82
C GLU A 89 14.89 6.65 7.47
N GLU A 90 15.24 5.51 8.06
CA GLU A 90 16.51 5.31 8.76
C GLU A 90 17.70 5.37 7.80
N GLU A 91 17.65 4.64 6.68
CA GLU A 91 18.77 4.54 5.75
C GLU A 91 18.91 5.80 4.87
N LEU A 92 17.80 6.36 4.38
CA LEU A 92 17.80 7.43 3.37
C LEU A 92 17.23 8.77 3.86
N GLY A 93 16.55 8.81 5.00
CA GLY A 93 15.84 10.00 5.47
C GLY A 93 14.59 10.34 4.66
N VAL A 94 13.97 9.35 4.00
CA VAL A 94 12.77 9.55 3.19
C VAL A 94 11.54 9.04 3.91
N ILE A 95 10.67 9.96 4.29
CA ILE A 95 9.38 9.72 4.94
C ILE A 95 8.29 9.83 3.89
N LEU A 96 7.55 8.75 3.67
CA LEU A 96 6.39 8.75 2.80
C LEU A 96 5.17 8.12 3.50
N PRO A 97 3.95 8.57 3.17
CA PRO A 97 2.73 7.97 3.66
C PRO A 97 2.58 6.54 3.14
N LYS A 98 1.77 5.72 3.85
CA LYS A 98 1.54 4.31 3.50
C LYS A 98 1.04 4.09 2.08
N ASP A 99 0.31 5.06 1.54
CA ASP A 99 -0.22 5.02 0.19
C ASP A 99 0.84 5.29 -0.88
N ALA A 100 2.13 5.46 -0.54
CA ALA A 100 3.23 5.52 -1.50
C ALA A 100 3.85 4.15 -1.82
N PHE A 101 3.59 3.13 -0.99
CA PHE A 101 4.28 1.85 -1.01
C PHE A 101 3.41 0.76 -1.62
N GLU A 102 3.79 0.28 -2.80
CA GLU A 102 3.11 -0.85 -3.44
C GLU A 102 3.87 -2.15 -3.19
N LEU A 103 3.25 -3.10 -2.48
CA LEU A 103 3.78 -4.46 -2.42
C LEU A 103 3.59 -5.13 -3.79
N ILE A 104 4.68 -5.35 -4.52
CA ILE A 104 4.62 -5.88 -5.90
C ILE A 104 4.77 -7.40 -5.97
N PHE A 105 5.59 -8.00 -5.08
CA PHE A 105 5.69 -9.44 -4.94
C PHE A 105 6.41 -9.81 -3.62
N ILE A 106 6.31 -11.08 -3.25
CA ILE A 106 7.05 -11.70 -2.15
C ILE A 106 7.84 -12.85 -2.75
N TYR A 107 9.12 -12.99 -2.42
CA TYR A 107 9.93 -14.11 -2.86
C TYR A 107 10.79 -14.68 -1.74
N LEU A 108 11.17 -15.94 -1.84
CA LEU A 108 11.97 -16.63 -0.82
C LEU A 108 13.43 -16.70 -1.28
N GLN A 109 14.30 -15.98 -0.60
CA GLN A 109 15.73 -16.02 -0.84
C GLN A 109 16.40 -17.05 0.07
N HIS A 110 17.14 -17.96 -0.55
CA HIS A 110 18.04 -18.87 0.15
C HIS A 110 19.49 -18.46 -0.11
N SER A 111 20.23 -18.15 0.94
CA SER A 111 21.67 -17.96 0.83
C SER A 111 22.40 -18.54 2.04
N VAL A 112 23.60 -19.05 1.80
CA VAL A 112 24.47 -19.56 2.86
C VAL A 112 25.82 -18.91 2.68
N ILE A 113 26.20 -18.08 3.65
CA ILE A 113 27.46 -17.32 3.64
C ILE A 113 28.29 -17.65 4.89
N ASN A 114 29.50 -17.09 4.98
CA ASN A 114 30.42 -17.26 6.11
C ASN A 114 30.70 -18.74 6.44
N ASP A 115 31.08 -19.53 5.43
CA ASP A 115 31.41 -20.96 5.55
C ASP A 115 30.31 -21.80 6.22
N GLY A 116 29.03 -21.49 5.95
CA GLY A 116 27.89 -22.24 6.48
C GLY A 116 27.39 -21.77 7.85
N LYS A 117 27.94 -20.69 8.41
CA LYS A 117 27.55 -20.16 9.72
C LYS A 117 26.39 -19.18 9.67
N TYR A 118 26.07 -18.66 8.48
CA TYR A 118 24.96 -17.75 8.26
C TYR A 118 24.06 -18.34 7.18
N ILE A 119 22.88 -18.80 7.59
CA ILE A 119 21.87 -19.40 6.72
C ILE A 119 20.72 -18.40 6.63
N ASN A 120 20.58 -17.78 5.45
CA ASN A 120 19.49 -16.86 5.15
C ASN A 120 18.35 -17.62 4.47
N ASN A 121 17.25 -17.81 5.19
CA ASN A 121 15.99 -18.33 4.66
C ASN A 121 14.94 -17.22 4.78
N GLU A 122 15.03 -16.24 3.89
CA GLU A 122 14.37 -14.94 4.07
C GLU A 122 13.28 -14.74 3.03
N PHE A 123 12.05 -14.53 3.50
CA PHE A 123 10.98 -14.01 2.66
C PHE A 123 11.16 -12.51 2.51
N ASN A 124 11.29 -12.05 1.27
CA ASN A 124 11.50 -10.65 0.95
C ASN A 124 10.23 -10.04 0.40
N ASP A 125 9.65 -9.10 1.14
CA ASP A 125 8.49 -8.31 0.72
C ASP A 125 8.99 -7.13 -0.09
N VAL A 126 8.76 -7.18 -1.41
CA VAL A 126 9.30 -6.18 -2.33
C VAL A 126 8.28 -5.09 -2.56
N TYR A 127 8.61 -3.89 -2.08
CA TYR A 127 7.85 -2.67 -2.27
C TYR A 127 8.43 -1.82 -3.39
N LEU A 128 7.55 -1.22 -4.19
CA LEU A 128 7.86 -0.20 -5.16
C LEU A 128 7.20 1.12 -4.77
N VAL A 129 8.01 2.16 -4.62
CA VAL A 129 7.59 3.55 -4.47
C VAL A 129 7.84 4.26 -5.79
N THR A 130 6.75 4.72 -6.42
CA THR A 130 6.83 5.42 -7.72
C THR A 130 6.75 6.93 -7.50
N THR A 131 7.90 7.59 -7.63
CA THR A 131 8.02 9.06 -7.69
C THR A 131 7.87 9.55 -9.12
N LEU A 132 7.41 10.79 -9.33
CA LEU A 132 7.35 11.34 -10.70
C LEU A 132 8.73 11.70 -11.25
N ASP A 133 9.53 12.37 -10.42
CA ASP A 133 10.89 12.81 -10.74
C ASP A 133 11.88 12.27 -9.69
N PRO A 134 13.17 12.18 -10.03
CA PRO A 134 14.22 11.90 -9.05
C PRO A 134 14.17 12.85 -7.85
N ILE A 135 14.29 12.29 -6.65
CA ILE A 135 14.50 13.06 -5.42
C ILE A 135 15.90 13.72 -5.53
N PRO A 136 16.04 15.04 -5.30
CA PRO A 136 17.34 15.69 -5.32
C PRO A 136 18.32 15.00 -4.36
N LEU A 137 19.56 14.77 -4.78
CA LEU A 137 20.52 13.99 -4.00
C LEU A 137 20.84 14.64 -2.64
N GLU A 138 20.76 15.96 -2.56
CA GLU A 138 20.92 16.74 -1.33
C GLU A 138 19.76 16.63 -0.34
N ALA A 139 18.60 16.12 -0.77
CA ALA A 139 17.42 15.94 0.08
C ALA A 139 17.58 14.73 1.03
N PHE A 140 18.39 13.74 0.64
CA PHE A 140 18.59 12.54 1.44
C PHE A 140 19.36 12.83 2.74
N ALA A 141 19.01 12.10 3.79
CA ALA A 141 19.68 12.11 5.07
C ALA A 141 20.26 10.71 5.33
N LEU A 142 21.39 10.40 4.68
CA LEU A 142 21.98 9.07 4.74
C LEU A 142 22.47 8.73 6.15
N GLN A 143 22.11 7.53 6.63
CA GLN A 143 22.73 6.97 7.84
C GLN A 143 24.09 6.37 7.48
N GLU A 144 25.18 7.03 7.90
CA GLU A 144 26.56 6.69 7.49
C GLU A 144 26.99 5.25 7.83
N SER A 145 26.40 4.63 8.86
CA SER A 145 26.68 3.24 9.23
C SER A 145 26.06 2.22 8.28
N GLU A 146 25.09 2.65 7.47
CA GLU A 146 24.29 1.81 6.56
C GLU A 146 24.60 2.14 5.10
N VAL A 147 24.65 3.43 4.78
CA VAL A 147 24.70 3.95 3.41
C VAL A 147 25.81 4.97 3.25
N SER A 148 26.65 4.78 2.23
CA SER A 148 27.77 5.67 1.92
C SER A 148 27.50 6.60 0.74
N ALA A 149 26.57 6.26 -0.15
CA ALA A 149 26.18 7.08 -1.30
C ALA A 149 24.84 6.59 -1.88
N VAL A 150 24.20 7.44 -2.69
CA VAL A 150 23.05 7.07 -3.52
C VAL A 150 23.25 7.52 -4.95
N LYS A 151 22.64 6.83 -5.92
CA LYS A 151 22.62 7.24 -7.33
C LYS A 151 21.35 6.78 -8.02
N TYR A 152 20.94 7.51 -9.06
CA TYR A 152 19.94 7.04 -10.01
C TYR A 152 20.60 6.28 -11.16
N ILE A 153 19.93 5.23 -11.63
CA ILE A 153 20.34 4.45 -12.80
C ILE A 153 19.11 4.06 -13.61
N PHE A 154 19.20 4.16 -14.93
CA PHE A 154 18.13 3.69 -15.81
C PHE A 154 17.86 2.19 -15.58
N TYR A 155 16.60 1.80 -15.41
CA TYR A 155 16.29 0.46 -14.91
C TYR A 155 16.77 -0.68 -15.83
N GLU A 156 16.77 -0.48 -17.16
CA GLU A 156 17.29 -1.48 -18.11
C GLU A 156 18.80 -1.60 -18.05
N GLU A 157 19.49 -0.48 -17.76
CA GLU A 157 20.93 -0.49 -17.56
C GLU A 157 21.28 -1.33 -16.33
N TYR A 158 20.56 -1.10 -15.23
CA TYR A 158 20.72 -1.90 -14.02
C TYR A 158 20.43 -3.39 -14.27
N LYS A 159 19.31 -3.72 -14.94
CA LYS A 159 18.98 -5.11 -15.35
C LYS A 159 20.14 -5.73 -16.15
N ARG A 160 20.74 -4.98 -17.08
CA ARG A 160 21.85 -5.46 -17.91
C ARG A 160 23.14 -5.67 -17.11
N LEU A 161 23.43 -4.82 -16.12
CA LEU A 161 24.61 -4.94 -15.26
C LEU A 161 24.49 -6.18 -14.36
N LEU A 162 23.33 -6.39 -13.75
CA LEU A 162 23.04 -7.61 -12.99
C LEU A 162 23.14 -8.87 -13.85
N ALA A 163 22.59 -8.85 -15.07
CA ALA A 163 22.68 -9.97 -16.01
C ALA A 163 24.13 -10.32 -16.42
N LYS A 164 25.06 -9.37 -16.28
CA LYS A 164 26.50 -9.55 -16.55
C LYS A 164 27.29 -9.90 -15.28
N GLU A 165 26.62 -10.02 -14.13
CA GLU A 165 27.27 -10.23 -12.83
C GLU A 165 28.34 -9.17 -12.54
N ASP A 166 28.02 -7.91 -12.84
CA ASP A 166 28.94 -6.79 -12.60
C ASP A 166 29.30 -6.69 -11.10
N SER A 167 30.60 -6.72 -10.80
CA SER A 167 31.12 -6.84 -9.45
C SER A 167 30.85 -5.63 -8.55
N ASP A 168 30.45 -4.50 -9.12
CA ASP A 168 30.13 -3.29 -8.36
C ASP A 168 28.72 -3.35 -7.73
N TYR A 169 27.93 -4.40 -8.01
CA TYR A 169 26.53 -4.52 -7.60
C TYR A 169 26.28 -5.80 -6.79
N VAL A 170 25.34 -5.75 -5.85
CA VAL A 170 24.85 -6.93 -5.14
C VAL A 170 24.22 -7.90 -6.16
N PRO A 171 24.58 -9.19 -6.17
CA PRO A 171 24.15 -10.11 -7.21
C PRO A 171 22.71 -10.56 -7.00
N TYR A 172 21.80 -9.96 -7.76
CA TYR A 172 20.40 -10.38 -7.88
C TYR A 172 20.16 -11.13 -9.18
N ASP A 173 19.48 -12.28 -9.11
CA ASP A 173 19.16 -13.09 -10.29
C ASP A 173 17.98 -12.48 -11.08
N VAL A 174 18.32 -11.83 -12.19
CA VAL A 174 17.34 -11.22 -13.12
C VAL A 174 16.50 -12.23 -13.90
N ASN A 175 16.90 -13.50 -13.93
CA ASN A 175 16.13 -14.58 -14.55
C ASN A 175 15.29 -15.36 -13.52
N GLY A 176 15.56 -15.15 -12.23
CA GLY A 176 14.81 -15.70 -11.11
C GLY A 176 13.66 -14.79 -10.68
N GLU A 177 13.20 -14.97 -9.44
CA GLU A 177 12.06 -14.23 -8.90
C GLU A 177 12.31 -12.71 -8.85
N TYR A 178 13.56 -12.26 -8.78
CA TYR A 178 13.93 -10.84 -8.77
C TYR A 178 13.68 -10.16 -10.13
N GLY A 179 13.63 -10.93 -11.22
CA GLY A 179 13.26 -10.44 -12.55
C GLY A 179 11.88 -9.77 -12.59
N GLN A 180 10.98 -10.17 -11.68
CA GLN A 180 9.62 -9.63 -11.58
C GLN A 180 9.57 -8.11 -11.40
N LEU A 181 10.55 -7.50 -10.71
CA LEU A 181 10.64 -6.04 -10.59
C LEU A 181 10.68 -5.37 -11.96
N PHE A 182 11.55 -5.87 -12.83
CA PHE A 182 11.75 -5.29 -14.16
C PHE A 182 10.55 -5.56 -15.06
N ASP A 183 9.94 -6.75 -14.96
CA ASP A 183 8.75 -7.10 -15.73
C ASP A 183 7.55 -6.23 -15.32
N VAL A 184 7.41 -5.92 -14.03
CA VAL A 184 6.41 -4.98 -13.51
C VAL A 184 6.60 -3.58 -14.07
N ILE A 185 7.83 -3.04 -14.04
CA ILE A 185 8.15 -1.71 -14.58
C ILE A 185 7.89 -1.69 -16.11
N GLU A 186 8.40 -2.69 -16.83
CA GLU A 186 8.27 -2.78 -18.29
C GLU A 186 6.80 -2.88 -18.72
N LYS A 187 6.02 -3.74 -18.06
CA LYS A 187 4.59 -3.89 -18.37
C LYS A 187 3.81 -2.60 -18.14
N ARG A 188 4.15 -1.80 -17.13
CA ARG A 188 3.44 -0.55 -16.82
C ARG A 188 3.77 0.57 -17.80
N TYR A 189 5.04 0.74 -18.14
CA TYR A 189 5.53 1.94 -18.83
C TYR A 189 5.84 1.76 -20.32
N LYS A 190 5.95 0.52 -20.80
CA LYS A 190 6.06 0.24 -22.26
C LYS A 190 4.75 -0.22 -22.91
N GLU A 191 3.64 -0.20 -22.17
CA GLU A 191 2.41 -0.82 -22.65
C GLU A 191 1.80 -0.10 -23.87
N ASN A 192 1.28 -0.89 -24.82
CA ASN A 192 0.62 -0.37 -26.00
C ASN A 192 -0.78 0.18 -25.64
N THR A 193 -0.92 1.51 -25.64
CA THR A 193 -2.18 2.21 -25.35
C THR A 193 -3.36 1.69 -26.18
N VAL A 194 -3.14 1.36 -27.46
CA VAL A 194 -4.21 0.85 -28.35
C VAL A 194 -4.70 -0.52 -27.88
N ALA A 195 -3.77 -1.41 -27.49
CA ALA A 195 -4.12 -2.72 -26.97
C ALA A 195 -4.90 -2.62 -25.66
N ARG A 196 -4.47 -1.74 -24.74
CA ARG A 196 -5.19 -1.47 -23.48
C ARG A 196 -6.62 -0.95 -23.73
N SER A 197 -6.77 0.02 -24.63
CA SER A 197 -8.08 0.57 -25.00
C SER A 197 -9.01 -0.52 -25.57
N LEU A 198 -8.51 -1.38 -26.46
CA LEU A 198 -9.30 -2.47 -27.03
C LEU A 198 -9.74 -3.48 -25.96
N THR A 199 -8.87 -3.80 -25.01
CA THR A 199 -9.20 -4.68 -23.89
C THR A 199 -10.31 -4.08 -23.02
N LEU A 200 -10.19 -2.81 -22.61
CA LEU A 200 -11.22 -2.13 -21.81
C LEU A 200 -12.55 -2.03 -22.56
N GLN A 201 -12.54 -1.72 -23.86
CA GLN A 201 -13.76 -1.70 -24.68
C GLN A 201 -14.48 -3.05 -24.68
N LYS A 202 -13.74 -4.16 -24.85
CA LYS A 202 -14.30 -5.52 -24.78
C LYS A 202 -14.89 -5.79 -23.40
N GLN A 203 -14.19 -5.41 -22.34
CA GLN A 203 -14.66 -5.60 -20.96
C GLN A 203 -15.94 -4.81 -20.68
N ILE A 204 -16.00 -3.53 -21.08
CA ILE A 204 -17.18 -2.66 -20.96
C ILE A 204 -18.34 -3.21 -21.79
N SER A 205 -18.10 -3.74 -22.99
CA SER A 205 -19.16 -4.24 -23.88
C SER A 205 -19.96 -5.42 -23.31
N ARG A 206 -19.48 -6.05 -22.23
CA ARG A 206 -20.21 -7.08 -21.49
C ARG A 206 -21.37 -6.51 -20.66
N TYR A 207 -21.37 -5.20 -20.39
CA TYR A 207 -22.40 -4.52 -19.62
C TYR A 207 -23.36 -3.81 -20.56
N ALA A 208 -24.56 -4.35 -20.72
CA ALA A 208 -25.60 -3.73 -21.54
C ALA A 208 -26.12 -2.47 -20.82
N PRO A 209 -26.03 -1.27 -21.43
CA PRO A 209 -26.59 -0.06 -20.84
C PRO A 209 -28.11 -0.13 -20.85
N VAL A 210 -28.73 0.01 -19.67
CA VAL A 210 -30.19 0.06 -19.51
C VAL A 210 -30.55 1.38 -18.84
N SER A 211 -31.44 2.15 -19.48
CA SER A 211 -31.98 3.36 -18.87
C SER A 211 -33.04 2.98 -17.85
N LEU A 212 -32.80 3.32 -16.58
CA LEU A 212 -33.78 3.16 -15.51
C LEU A 212 -34.57 4.46 -15.35
N SER A 213 -35.88 4.41 -15.54
CA SER A 213 -36.80 5.52 -15.28
C SER A 213 -37.79 5.11 -14.20
N ALA A 214 -38.10 6.02 -13.28
CA ALA A 214 -39.13 5.81 -12.28
C ALA A 214 -40.39 6.61 -12.64
N GLU A 215 -41.56 5.98 -12.49
CA GLU A 215 -42.82 6.71 -12.51
C GLU A 215 -43.00 7.43 -11.17
N LEU A 216 -43.12 8.75 -11.22
CA LEU A 216 -43.26 9.62 -10.04
C LEU A 216 -44.68 10.20 -9.93
N SER A 217 -45.64 9.62 -10.64
CA SER A 217 -47.06 9.98 -10.53
C SER A 217 -47.56 9.54 -9.15
N GLY A 218 -48.35 10.40 -8.48
CA GLY A 218 -48.85 10.12 -7.13
C GLY A 218 -47.96 10.56 -5.96
N LEU A 219 -46.72 11.00 -6.21
CA LEU A 219 -45.92 11.69 -5.18
C LEU A 219 -46.34 13.15 -5.06
N SER A 220 -46.50 13.62 -3.81
CA SER A 220 -46.69 15.05 -3.51
C SER A 220 -45.42 15.86 -3.89
N ASP A 221 -45.56 17.18 -3.99
CA ASP A 221 -44.39 18.05 -4.19
C ASP A 221 -43.41 18.00 -3.01
N LEU A 222 -43.91 17.73 -1.81
CA LEU A 222 -43.12 17.59 -0.59
C LEU A 222 -42.33 16.27 -0.60
N ASP A 223 -42.99 15.16 -0.91
CA ASP A 223 -42.35 13.85 -1.02
C ASP A 223 -41.35 13.79 -2.18
N ARG A 224 -41.61 14.49 -3.29
CA ARG A 224 -40.63 14.63 -4.37
C ARG A 224 -39.36 15.34 -3.91
N LYS A 225 -39.49 16.38 -3.07
CA LYS A 225 -38.34 17.08 -2.47
C LYS A 225 -37.62 16.19 -1.46
N ALA A 226 -38.35 15.47 -0.61
CA ALA A 226 -37.79 14.52 0.34
C ALA A 226 -37.02 13.40 -0.38
N LEU A 227 -37.58 12.83 -1.45
CA LEU A 227 -36.90 11.84 -2.28
C LEU A 227 -35.58 12.36 -2.85
N GLY A 228 -35.54 13.63 -3.31
CA GLY A 228 -34.31 14.27 -3.76
C GLY A 228 -33.22 14.36 -2.67
N LEU A 229 -33.61 14.52 -1.41
CA LEU A 229 -32.69 14.49 -0.26
C LEU A 229 -32.24 13.06 0.08
N VAL A 230 -33.14 12.09 0.01
CA VAL A 230 -32.81 10.66 0.18
C VAL A 230 -31.82 10.19 -0.88
N VAL A 231 -32.00 10.58 -2.14
CA VAL A 231 -31.03 10.27 -3.22
C VAL A 231 -29.67 10.89 -2.94
N LYS A 232 -29.62 12.12 -2.41
CA LYS A 232 -28.36 12.75 -2.00
C LYS A 232 -27.71 12.01 -0.83
N ALA A 233 -28.49 11.53 0.15
CA ALA A 233 -27.96 10.73 1.25
C ALA A 233 -27.43 9.38 0.74
N ALA A 234 -28.13 8.75 -0.20
CA ALA A 234 -27.67 7.52 -0.86
C ALA A 234 -26.35 7.74 -1.61
N ALA A 235 -26.15 8.89 -2.27
CA ALA A 235 -24.88 9.22 -2.92
C ALA A 235 -23.70 9.35 -1.93
N VAL A 236 -23.94 9.66 -0.65
CA VAL A 236 -22.89 9.63 0.37
C VAL A 236 -22.47 8.19 0.69
N MET A 237 -23.37 7.21 0.54
CA MET A 237 -23.04 5.79 0.76
C MET A 237 -22.04 5.28 -0.28
N ASP A 238 -22.06 5.82 -1.51
CA ASP A 238 -21.01 5.53 -2.50
C ASP A 238 -19.63 5.91 -1.95
N GLU A 239 -19.49 7.09 -1.34
CA GLU A 239 -18.21 7.55 -0.76
C GLU A 239 -17.73 6.61 0.37
N ILE A 240 -18.65 6.17 1.25
CA ILE A 240 -18.35 5.20 2.31
C ILE A 240 -17.93 3.85 1.72
N PHE A 241 -18.65 3.37 0.72
CA PHE A 241 -18.35 2.08 0.07
C PHE A 241 -16.96 2.10 -0.60
N LEU A 242 -16.59 3.22 -1.24
CA LEU A 242 -15.26 3.35 -1.82
C LEU A 242 -14.16 3.20 -0.75
N LEU A 243 -14.31 3.89 0.39
CA LEU A 243 -13.39 3.77 1.53
C LEU A 243 -13.34 2.35 2.09
N GLN A 244 -14.50 1.69 2.23
CA GLN A 244 -14.60 0.32 2.71
C GLN A 244 -13.90 -0.68 1.78
N SER A 245 -14.02 -0.49 0.47
CA SER A 245 -13.38 -1.37 -0.52
C SER A 245 -11.86 -1.29 -0.46
N TRP A 246 -11.30 -0.07 -0.35
CA TRP A 246 -9.87 0.16 -0.28
C TRP A 246 -9.56 1.62 0.09
N TYR A 247 -8.62 1.85 1.00
CA TYR A 247 -8.40 3.16 1.62
C TYR A 247 -8.08 4.30 0.63
N SER A 248 -7.39 4.01 -0.49
CA SER A 248 -7.03 5.00 -1.51
C SER A 248 -8.01 5.06 -2.69
N ASN A 249 -9.08 4.27 -2.65
CA ASN A 249 -10.08 4.22 -3.72
C ASN A 249 -10.79 5.56 -3.96
N PRO A 250 -11.12 6.39 -2.94
CA PRO A 250 -11.69 7.72 -3.20
C PRO A 250 -10.76 8.61 -4.02
N ALA A 251 -9.47 8.64 -3.69
CA ALA A 251 -8.49 9.44 -4.44
C ALA A 251 -8.31 8.93 -5.87
N LEU A 252 -8.37 7.60 -6.08
CA LEU A 252 -8.39 7.02 -7.42
C LEU A 252 -9.65 7.44 -8.20
N SER A 253 -10.83 7.39 -7.57
CA SER A 253 -12.09 7.82 -8.17
C SER A 253 -12.02 9.27 -8.65
N ASP A 254 -11.58 10.18 -7.77
CA ASP A 254 -11.45 11.60 -8.07
C ASP A 254 -10.47 11.85 -9.21
N TRP A 255 -9.32 11.18 -9.17
CA TRP A 255 -8.32 11.25 -10.23
C TRP A 255 -8.86 10.77 -11.58
N LEU A 256 -9.43 9.56 -11.63
CA LEU A 256 -9.95 9.01 -12.89
C LEU A 256 -11.06 9.90 -13.46
N LYS A 257 -11.90 10.47 -12.61
CA LYS A 257 -12.96 11.40 -13.01
C LYS A 257 -12.39 12.71 -13.56
N GLU A 258 -11.44 13.34 -12.85
CA GLU A 258 -10.82 14.60 -13.26
C GLU A 258 -10.10 14.47 -14.61
N TYR A 259 -9.41 13.35 -14.81
CA TYR A 259 -8.61 13.12 -16.01
C TYR A 259 -9.32 12.30 -17.09
N ALA A 260 -10.61 11.96 -16.91
CA ALA A 260 -11.36 11.11 -17.83
C ALA A 260 -11.26 11.61 -19.28
N ASP A 261 -11.44 12.91 -19.50
CA ASP A 261 -11.49 13.48 -20.85
C ASP A 261 -10.13 13.75 -21.50
N SER A 262 -9.02 13.49 -20.81
CA SER A 262 -7.66 13.77 -21.31
C SER A 262 -7.21 12.84 -22.44
N SER A 263 -7.78 11.63 -22.55
CA SER A 263 -7.51 10.69 -23.64
C SER A 263 -8.64 9.65 -23.76
N GLU A 264 -8.74 8.99 -24.91
CA GLU A 264 -9.71 7.90 -25.10
C GLU A 264 -9.47 6.75 -24.11
N LEU A 265 -8.21 6.42 -23.83
CA LEU A 265 -7.87 5.42 -22.82
C LEU A 265 -8.38 5.83 -21.43
N ASN A 266 -8.23 7.10 -21.04
CA ASN A 266 -8.69 7.57 -19.73
C ASN A 266 -10.21 7.61 -19.62
N LYS A 267 -10.93 7.92 -20.72
CA LYS A 267 -12.40 7.77 -20.77
C LYS A 267 -12.82 6.33 -20.49
N LEU A 268 -12.14 5.36 -21.11
CA LEU A 268 -12.43 3.94 -20.91
C LEU A 268 -12.09 3.48 -19.50
N LYS A 269 -10.96 3.91 -18.94
CA LYS A 269 -10.59 3.63 -17.54
C LYS A 269 -11.65 4.13 -16.57
N TRP A 270 -12.06 5.39 -16.72
CA TRP A 270 -13.12 5.98 -15.89
C TRP A 270 -14.46 5.24 -16.07
N SER A 271 -14.87 4.98 -17.32
CA SER A 271 -16.13 4.27 -17.60
C SER A 271 -16.16 2.88 -16.95
N TYR A 272 -15.07 2.12 -17.04
CA TYR A 272 -15.02 0.79 -16.46
C TYR A 272 -14.88 0.81 -14.93
N TYR A 273 -14.16 1.80 -14.40
CA TYR A 273 -14.12 2.05 -12.96
C TYR A 273 -15.51 2.39 -12.40
N GLN A 274 -16.32 3.21 -13.08
CA GLN A 274 -17.67 3.54 -12.62
C GLN A 274 -18.57 2.31 -12.46
N ILE A 275 -18.38 1.29 -13.29
CA ILE A 275 -19.09 0.02 -13.23
C ILE A 275 -18.64 -0.82 -12.03
N ASN A 276 -17.32 -0.97 -11.85
CA ASN A 276 -16.75 -1.85 -10.81
C ASN A 276 -16.62 -1.17 -9.44
N LYS A 277 -16.72 0.17 -9.38
CA LYS A 277 -16.45 1.02 -8.20
C LYS A 277 -15.10 0.75 -7.55
N SER A 278 -14.20 0.15 -8.31
CA SER A 278 -12.88 -0.29 -7.88
C SER A 278 -12.02 -0.54 -9.14
N PRO A 279 -10.69 -0.61 -8.98
CA PRO A 279 -9.75 -0.95 -10.05
C PRO A 279 -9.71 -2.44 -10.42
N TRP A 280 -10.54 -3.28 -9.81
CA TRP A 280 -10.62 -4.72 -10.05
C TRP A 280 -11.90 -5.08 -10.80
N SER A 281 -11.79 -5.98 -11.77
CA SER A 281 -12.94 -6.43 -12.55
C SER A 281 -13.77 -7.43 -11.76
N SER A 282 -15.02 -7.07 -11.44
CA SER A 282 -15.95 -7.96 -10.74
C SER A 282 -16.37 -9.18 -11.58
N LEU A 283 -16.16 -9.15 -12.90
CA LEU A 283 -16.47 -10.28 -13.80
C LEU A 283 -15.24 -11.14 -14.13
N ASP A 284 -14.04 -10.66 -13.83
CA ASP A 284 -12.78 -11.37 -14.12
C ASP A 284 -12.07 -11.74 -12.82
N GLU A 285 -12.80 -12.29 -11.85
CA GLU A 285 -12.23 -12.79 -10.57
C GLU A 285 -11.35 -11.75 -9.85
N ASP A 286 -11.81 -10.49 -9.81
CA ASP A 286 -11.10 -9.36 -9.20
C ASP A 286 -9.69 -9.11 -9.78
N VAL A 287 -9.44 -9.50 -11.04
CA VAL A 287 -8.21 -9.11 -11.76
C VAL A 287 -8.19 -7.58 -11.95
N ALA A 288 -7.06 -6.96 -11.57
CA ALA A 288 -6.85 -5.54 -11.75
C ALA A 288 -6.77 -5.15 -13.23
N PHE A 289 -7.50 -4.10 -13.62
CA PHE A 289 -7.42 -3.50 -14.96
C PHE A 289 -6.68 -2.15 -14.97
N LEU A 290 -6.29 -1.65 -13.79
CA LEU A 290 -5.44 -0.49 -13.58
C LEU A 290 -4.14 -0.90 -12.87
N THR A 291 -3.16 0.00 -12.87
CA THR A 291 -1.89 -0.15 -12.16
C THR A 291 -1.56 1.15 -11.40
N THR A 292 -0.51 1.16 -10.58
CA THR A 292 0.00 2.39 -9.93
C THR A 292 0.36 3.48 -10.95
N ALA A 293 0.73 3.14 -12.19
CA ALA A 293 0.97 4.14 -13.24
C ALA A 293 -0.31 4.91 -13.65
N ASP A 294 -1.49 4.36 -13.37
CA ASP A 294 -2.79 4.96 -13.65
C ASP A 294 -3.37 5.73 -12.45
N SER A 295 -2.70 5.69 -11.30
CA SER A 295 -3.23 6.20 -10.03
C SER A 295 -2.96 7.69 -9.82
N ALA A 296 -3.57 8.21 -8.75
CA ALA A 296 -3.49 9.61 -8.36
C ALA A 296 -2.06 10.05 -8.05
N ILE A 297 -1.70 11.25 -8.53
CA ILE A 297 -0.45 11.92 -8.15
C ILE A 297 -0.70 12.70 -6.85
N ARG A 298 0.19 12.52 -5.88
CA ARG A 298 0.15 13.21 -4.58
C ARG A 298 1.48 13.90 -4.32
N LEU A 299 1.42 15.07 -3.68
CA LEU A 299 2.60 15.80 -3.24
C LEU A 299 2.75 15.65 -1.73
N PHE A 300 3.92 15.17 -1.29
CA PHE A 300 4.30 15.15 0.11
C PHE A 300 5.47 16.10 0.37
N SER A 301 5.18 17.25 1.00
CA SER A 301 6.14 18.35 1.16
C SER A 301 7.22 18.07 2.20
N ASN A 302 6.92 17.27 3.22
CA ASN A 302 7.81 16.98 4.34
C ASN A 302 8.45 15.60 4.22
N ALA A 303 8.72 15.15 2.98
CA ALA A 303 9.21 13.81 2.73
C ALA A 303 10.68 13.60 3.10
N THR A 304 11.48 14.66 3.09
CA THR A 304 12.95 14.60 3.15
C THR A 304 13.49 15.90 3.75
N ARG A 305 14.82 16.10 3.74
CA ARG A 305 15.39 17.42 4.07
C ARG A 305 14.90 18.48 3.09
N THR A 306 14.67 19.68 3.60
CA THR A 306 14.23 20.80 2.76
C THR A 306 15.32 21.17 1.77
N VAL A 307 14.98 21.11 0.48
CA VAL A 307 15.81 21.61 -0.62
C VAL A 307 15.21 22.91 -1.13
N ARG A 308 16.08 23.90 -1.38
CA ARG A 308 15.65 25.22 -1.83
C ARG A 308 14.89 25.11 -3.16
N ASP A 309 13.74 25.78 -3.25
CA ASP A 309 12.88 25.85 -4.44
C ASP A 309 12.27 24.50 -4.90
N TRP A 310 12.39 23.43 -4.09
CA TRP A 310 11.76 22.14 -4.33
C TRP A 310 10.59 21.93 -3.36
N LYS A 311 9.43 21.51 -3.89
CA LYS A 311 8.15 21.47 -3.16
C LYS A 311 7.94 20.20 -2.33
N GLY A 312 8.84 19.23 -2.47
CA GLY A 312 8.72 17.89 -1.91
C GLY A 312 8.53 16.82 -2.98
N VAL A 313 8.16 15.62 -2.54
CA VAL A 313 8.09 14.43 -3.40
C VAL A 313 6.70 14.31 -4.01
N GLU A 314 6.63 14.35 -5.34
CA GLU A 314 5.44 13.91 -6.08
C GLU A 314 5.53 12.40 -6.32
N TYR A 315 4.50 11.66 -5.90
CA TYR A 315 4.45 10.21 -6.00
C TYR A 315 3.08 9.72 -6.49
N ARG A 316 3.06 8.52 -7.06
CA ARG A 316 1.83 7.80 -7.40
C ARG A 316 1.30 7.11 -6.16
N ALA A 317 0.02 7.31 -5.85
CA ALA A 317 -0.65 6.54 -4.82
C ALA A 317 -0.61 5.05 -5.20
N ALA A 318 0.15 4.26 -4.45
CA ALA A 318 0.34 2.83 -4.62
C ALA A 318 -0.99 2.12 -4.77
N PHE A 319 -1.02 1.18 -5.70
CA PHE A 319 -2.21 0.42 -6.06
C PHE A 319 -1.93 -1.07 -5.82
N PRO A 320 -2.71 -1.76 -4.96
CA PRO A 320 -2.49 -3.19 -4.76
C PRO A 320 -2.92 -3.98 -5.99
N VAL A 321 -2.00 -4.73 -6.58
CA VAL A 321 -2.27 -5.54 -7.79
C VAL A 321 -3.41 -6.54 -7.53
N SER A 322 -3.39 -7.18 -6.37
CA SER A 322 -4.46 -8.07 -5.91
C SER A 322 -5.42 -7.31 -5.01
N LYS A 323 -6.72 -7.54 -5.19
CA LYS A 323 -7.73 -6.99 -4.29
C LYS A 323 -7.51 -7.50 -2.87
N PRO A 324 -7.39 -6.61 -1.86
CA PRO A 324 -7.22 -7.04 -0.48
C PRO A 324 -8.41 -7.90 -0.02
N ALA A 325 -8.15 -9.11 0.48
CA ALA A 325 -9.20 -10.04 0.92
C ALA A 325 -10.08 -9.45 2.05
N CYS A 326 -9.47 -8.66 2.92
CA CYS A 326 -10.11 -7.99 4.05
C CYS A 326 -10.64 -6.59 3.70
N ALA A 327 -10.54 -6.18 2.43
CA ALA A 327 -10.82 -4.81 1.99
C ALA A 327 -10.13 -3.79 2.91
N ASN A 328 -10.85 -2.78 3.41
CA ASN A 328 -10.34 -1.79 4.38
C ASN A 328 -10.97 -1.96 5.79
N PHE A 329 -11.45 -3.15 6.13
CA PHE A 329 -12.09 -3.42 7.44
C PHE A 329 -11.11 -3.87 8.53
N TYR A 330 -9.95 -4.36 8.11
CA TYR A 330 -8.91 -4.91 8.97
C TYR A 330 -7.54 -4.38 8.51
N PRO A 331 -6.51 -4.41 9.36
CA PRO A 331 -5.16 -4.10 8.92
C PRO A 331 -4.74 -5.05 7.79
N PRO A 332 -4.07 -4.54 6.74
CA PRO A 332 -3.83 -5.30 5.50
C PRO A 332 -2.91 -6.50 5.69
N ASP A 333 -2.09 -6.50 6.74
CA ASP A 333 -1.14 -7.54 7.09
C ASP A 333 -1.66 -8.51 8.18
N MET A 334 -2.85 -8.23 8.74
CA MET A 334 -3.38 -9.02 9.84
C MET A 334 -3.87 -10.37 9.32
N ASP A 335 -3.32 -11.44 9.90
CA ASP A 335 -3.79 -12.79 9.65
C ASP A 335 -4.85 -13.23 10.67
N LYS A 336 -5.52 -14.34 10.35
CA LYS A 336 -6.59 -14.87 11.20
C LYS A 336 -6.10 -15.27 12.59
N MET A 337 -4.87 -15.80 12.70
CA MET A 337 -4.32 -16.24 13.97
C MET A 337 -4.07 -15.05 14.90
N GLU A 338 -3.53 -13.96 14.36
CA GLU A 338 -3.35 -12.71 15.08
C GLU A 338 -4.70 -12.17 15.58
N PHE A 339 -5.71 -12.10 14.71
CA PHE A 339 -7.05 -11.65 15.10
C PHE A 339 -7.64 -12.55 16.19
N ASP A 340 -7.56 -13.87 16.06
CA ASP A 340 -8.11 -14.82 17.02
C ASP A 340 -7.42 -14.69 18.40
N LEU A 341 -6.09 -14.57 18.42
CA LEU A 341 -5.31 -14.38 19.66
C LEU A 341 -5.65 -13.05 20.35
N TRP A 342 -5.73 -11.96 19.58
CA TRP A 342 -6.11 -10.66 20.11
C TRP A 342 -7.55 -10.68 20.62
N LYS A 343 -8.50 -11.18 19.84
CA LYS A 343 -9.91 -11.29 20.23
C LYS A 343 -10.06 -12.11 21.51
N ASP A 344 -9.38 -13.25 21.62
CA ASP A 344 -9.46 -14.12 22.80
C ASP A 344 -8.86 -13.49 24.06
N SER A 345 -8.05 -12.43 23.91
CA SER A 345 -7.53 -11.62 25.02
C SER A 345 -8.51 -10.56 25.53
N LEU A 346 -9.56 -10.24 24.77
CA LEU A 346 -10.55 -9.20 25.10
C LEU A 346 -11.66 -9.69 26.04
N GLU A 347 -12.35 -8.76 26.69
CA GLU A 347 -13.56 -9.06 27.47
C GLU A 347 -14.73 -9.49 26.57
N LYS A 348 -15.72 -10.21 27.12
CA LYS A 348 -16.82 -10.79 26.31
C LYS A 348 -17.63 -9.78 25.49
N ASP A 349 -17.79 -8.56 25.98
CA ASP A 349 -18.54 -7.52 25.25
C ASP A 349 -17.69 -6.91 24.14
N GLU A 350 -16.39 -6.71 24.37
CA GLU A 350 -15.43 -6.30 23.33
C GLU A 350 -15.27 -7.36 22.24
N GLN A 351 -15.31 -8.66 22.59
CA GLN A 351 -15.32 -9.75 21.61
C GLN A 351 -16.53 -9.69 20.67
N LYS A 352 -17.72 -9.36 21.20
CA LYS A 352 -18.92 -9.18 20.37
C LYS A 352 -18.77 -7.98 19.45
N GLU A 353 -18.16 -6.91 19.93
CA GLU A 353 -17.93 -5.72 19.13
C GLU A 353 -16.89 -5.97 18.03
N ALA A 354 -15.78 -6.63 18.35
CA ALA A 354 -14.73 -7.02 17.41
C ALA A 354 -15.22 -7.96 16.30
N THR A 355 -16.25 -8.76 16.58
CA THR A 355 -16.91 -9.67 15.62
C THR A 355 -18.22 -9.11 15.06
N GLY A 356 -18.55 -7.87 15.41
CA GLY A 356 -19.78 -7.19 15.01
C GLY A 356 -19.74 -6.71 13.56
N PHE A 357 -20.91 -6.36 13.02
CA PHE A 357 -21.04 -5.88 11.64
C PHE A 357 -20.62 -4.42 11.42
N PHE A 358 -20.48 -3.64 12.50
CA PHE A 358 -20.42 -2.18 12.44
C PHE A 358 -19.16 -1.60 13.08
N SER A 359 -18.07 -2.37 13.06
CA SER A 359 -16.77 -1.91 13.53
C SER A 359 -15.67 -2.34 12.55
N VAL A 360 -14.61 -1.54 12.47
CA VAL A 360 -13.36 -1.89 11.79
C VAL A 360 -12.29 -2.16 12.85
N ILE A 361 -11.28 -2.95 12.49
CA ILE A 361 -10.10 -3.21 13.32
C ILE A 361 -8.93 -2.42 12.76
N LYS A 362 -8.18 -1.75 13.64
CA LYS A 362 -7.04 -0.90 13.26
C LYS A 362 -5.83 -1.20 14.15
N ARG A 363 -4.65 -0.74 13.72
CA ARG A 363 -3.39 -0.80 14.49
C ARG A 363 -3.01 0.57 15.04
N HIS A 364 -2.56 0.62 16.29
CA HIS A 364 -2.03 1.85 16.89
C HIS A 364 -0.73 2.27 16.20
N SER A 365 0.13 1.32 15.87
CA SER A 365 1.39 1.54 15.15
C SER A 365 1.19 2.25 13.80
N GLU A 366 0.19 1.84 13.02
CA GLU A 366 -0.19 2.53 11.78
C GLU A 366 -0.69 3.96 12.05
N PHE A 367 -1.56 4.14 13.04
CA PHE A 367 -2.07 5.47 13.39
C PHE A 367 -0.95 6.42 13.83
N ILE A 368 0.02 5.93 14.61
CA ILE A 368 1.18 6.68 15.08
C ILE A 368 2.04 7.14 13.89
N LEU A 369 2.32 6.23 12.96
CA LEU A 369 3.09 6.52 11.75
C LEU A 369 2.37 7.47 10.79
N ASP A 370 1.04 7.40 10.71
CA ASP A 370 0.24 8.29 9.86
C ASP A 370 0.04 9.68 10.50
N SER A 371 0.08 9.78 11.83
CA SER A 371 -0.13 11.02 12.58
C SER A 371 1.17 11.75 12.98
N HIS A 372 2.33 11.12 12.79
CA HIS A 372 3.64 11.60 13.26
C HIS A 372 3.67 11.95 14.77
N GLN A 373 2.83 11.30 15.58
CA GLN A 373 2.79 11.51 17.03
C GLN A 373 3.73 10.54 17.77
N SER A 374 4.21 10.92 18.96
CA SER A 374 4.98 10.00 19.81
C SER A 374 4.05 8.98 20.47
N ALA A 375 4.39 7.69 20.38
CA ALA A 375 3.61 6.58 20.92
C ALA A 375 3.24 6.76 22.41
N SER A 376 1.94 6.75 22.73
CA SER A 376 1.49 6.46 24.09
C SER A 376 1.47 4.95 24.28
N LYS A 377 2.43 4.40 25.05
CA LYS A 377 2.50 2.99 25.45
C LYS A 377 1.37 2.64 26.44
N GLY A 378 0.12 2.65 25.99
CA GLY A 378 -1.06 2.43 26.84
C GLY A 378 -1.62 1.01 26.78
N SER A 379 -1.47 0.30 25.66
CA SER A 379 -2.02 -1.05 25.45
C SER A 379 -0.90 -2.07 25.25
N SER A 380 -1.08 -3.28 25.79
CA SER A 380 -0.20 -4.42 25.54
C SER A 380 -0.37 -5.03 24.14
N HIS A 381 -1.41 -4.63 23.42
CA HIS A 381 -1.77 -5.12 22.08
C HIS A 381 -1.88 -3.94 21.11
N ASP A 382 -1.38 -4.12 19.88
CA ASP A 382 -1.37 -3.07 18.86
C ASP A 382 -2.75 -2.87 18.19
N LEU A 383 -3.65 -3.84 18.30
CA LEU A 383 -4.98 -3.82 17.67
C LEU A 383 -6.06 -3.17 18.54
N TYR A 384 -6.97 -2.43 17.91
CA TYR A 384 -8.14 -1.83 18.56
C TYR A 384 -9.37 -1.77 17.63
N ILE A 385 -10.55 -1.66 18.26
CA ILE A 385 -11.86 -1.61 17.60
C ILE A 385 -12.23 -0.14 17.33
N VAL A 386 -12.75 0.16 16.14
CA VAL A 386 -13.32 1.48 15.80
C VAL A 386 -14.75 1.29 15.27
N PRO A 387 -15.78 1.82 15.95
CA PRO A 387 -17.15 1.79 15.45
C PRO A 387 -17.29 2.56 14.13
N TYR A 388 -18.19 2.11 13.25
CA TYR A 388 -18.48 2.78 11.96
C TYR A 388 -18.93 4.23 12.15
N SER A 389 -19.64 4.52 13.25
CA SER A 389 -20.05 5.88 13.60
C SER A 389 -18.87 6.83 13.84
N GLU A 390 -17.71 6.30 14.22
CA GLU A 390 -16.47 7.05 14.41
C GLU A 390 -15.62 7.02 13.13
N GLU A 391 -15.37 5.84 12.55
CA GLU A 391 -14.56 5.67 11.33
C GLU A 391 -15.11 6.50 10.16
N TYR A 392 -16.43 6.51 9.97
CA TYR A 392 -17.10 7.19 8.86
C TYR A 392 -17.86 8.44 9.31
N GLN A 393 -17.55 8.98 10.50
CA GLN A 393 -18.29 10.08 11.13
C GLN A 393 -18.58 11.25 10.17
N PRO A 394 -17.60 11.82 9.43
CA PRO A 394 -17.87 13.00 8.60
C PRO A 394 -18.92 12.73 7.51
N LEU A 395 -18.91 11.53 6.95
CA LEU A 395 -19.85 11.10 5.90
C LEU A 395 -21.21 10.74 6.51
N LEU A 396 -21.23 10.04 7.64
CA LEU A 396 -22.47 9.66 8.32
C LEU A 396 -23.23 10.87 8.86
N VAL A 397 -22.54 11.90 9.36
CA VAL A 397 -23.17 13.18 9.75
C VAL A 397 -23.81 13.86 8.55
N LYS A 398 -23.10 13.95 7.41
CA LYS A 398 -23.64 14.50 6.16
C LYS A 398 -24.88 13.74 5.68
N ALA A 399 -24.86 12.41 5.75
CA ALA A 399 -26.00 11.57 5.37
C ALA A 399 -27.18 11.74 6.34
N ALA A 400 -26.92 11.75 7.65
CA ALA A 400 -27.94 11.96 8.69
C ALA A 400 -28.63 13.31 8.53
N ASP A 401 -27.88 14.39 8.29
CA ASP A 401 -28.44 15.73 8.06
C ASP A 401 -29.39 15.76 6.86
N LEU A 402 -29.06 15.05 5.78
CA LEU A 402 -29.92 14.94 4.59
C LEU A 402 -31.19 14.15 4.89
N LEU A 403 -31.09 13.06 5.64
CA LEU A 403 -32.23 12.23 6.04
C LEU A 403 -33.16 12.94 7.02
N HIS A 404 -32.61 13.70 7.98
CA HIS A 404 -33.42 14.54 8.88
C HIS A 404 -34.20 15.59 8.10
N LYS A 405 -33.54 16.31 7.19
CA LYS A 405 -34.22 17.28 6.31
C LYS A 405 -35.30 16.62 5.45
N ALA A 406 -35.08 15.39 4.97
CA ALA A 406 -36.10 14.65 4.23
C ALA A 406 -37.32 14.33 5.10
N GLY A 407 -37.08 13.84 6.33
CA GLY A 407 -38.11 13.51 7.32
C GLY A 407 -38.90 14.72 7.82
N ASP A 408 -38.32 15.92 7.81
CA ASP A 408 -39.01 17.16 8.17
C ASP A 408 -39.91 17.70 7.04
N ILE A 409 -39.63 17.35 5.79
CA ILE A 409 -40.33 17.90 4.62
C ILE A 409 -41.44 16.96 4.12
N THR A 410 -41.26 15.64 4.24
CA THR A 410 -42.24 14.66 3.77
C THR A 410 -43.61 14.85 4.42
N ASP A 411 -44.67 14.67 3.63
CA ASP A 411 -46.06 14.64 4.11
C ASP A 411 -46.61 13.22 4.23
N SER A 412 -45.76 12.20 4.02
CA SER A 412 -46.08 10.81 4.33
C SER A 412 -46.27 10.61 5.85
N PRO A 413 -47.21 9.75 6.28
CA PRO A 413 -47.48 9.54 7.71
C PRO A 413 -46.26 9.02 8.47
N ARG A 414 -46.07 9.51 9.71
CA ARG A 414 -45.08 9.01 10.67
C ARG A 414 -45.49 7.67 11.29
#